data_AF-A0A6G7ZGV3-F1
#
_entry.id   AF-A0A6G7ZGV3-F1
#
_cell.length_a   1.000
_cell.length_b   1.000
_cell.length_c   1.000
_cell.angle_alpha   90.00
_cell.angle_beta   90.00
_cell.angle_gamma   90.00
#
_symmetry.space_group_name_H-M   'P 1'
#
loop_
_entity.id
_entity.type
_entity.pdbx_description
1 polymer ?
#
loop_
_entity_poly.entity_id
_entity_poly.type
_entity_poly.pdbx_seq_one_letter_code
_entity_poly.pdbx_strand_id
1 'polypeptide(L)'
;MMRDRDLVRLYWPVELRPAFDALFDLEQAMADVVATSTQPALGAIRLAWWREALERLDTSPAPAEPRLQAIAAELLPRGLSGARLAAIEDGFAALLDGEPDIQRVMKGGAALFACAAMLLDVDDPLLPQAGAAHAVARAMRGGLLASATVHNYLKCVRFAKPLRPLTAFTRLAQRDRRQFPAVEPEATPGRAAALLSHRLFGTVA
;
A
#
# COMPACT_ATOMS: atom_id res chain seq x y z
N MET A 1 -6.83 12.84 13.42
CA MET A 1 -8.07 12.24 12.88
C MET A 1 -7.77 10.79 12.56
N MET A 2 -8.67 9.86 12.89
CA MET A 2 -8.49 8.43 12.63
C MET A 2 -8.55 8.15 11.11
N ARG A 3 -7.67 7.29 10.62
CA ARG A 3 -7.59 6.84 9.23
C ARG A 3 -8.07 5.40 9.08
N ASP A 4 -8.32 4.98 7.85
CA ASP A 4 -8.66 3.57 7.58
C ASP A 4 -7.56 2.60 8.00
N ARG A 5 -6.30 3.02 7.88
CA ARG A 5 -5.17 2.23 8.37
C ARG A 5 -5.27 1.92 9.86
N ASP A 6 -5.79 2.83 10.68
CA ASP A 6 -5.97 2.59 12.12
C ASP A 6 -6.97 1.44 12.37
N LEU A 7 -8.01 1.35 11.54
CA LEU A 7 -8.97 0.24 11.57
C LEU A 7 -8.35 -1.07 11.05
N VAL A 8 -7.60 -1.00 9.94
CA VAL A 8 -6.94 -2.18 9.34
C VAL A 8 -5.85 -2.73 10.27
N ARG A 9 -5.17 -1.88 11.03
CA ARG A 9 -4.17 -2.28 12.04
C ARG A 9 -4.71 -3.28 13.07
N LEU A 10 -6.02 -3.29 13.33
CA LEU A 10 -6.70 -4.27 14.20
C LEU A 10 -6.70 -5.69 13.63
N TYR A 11 -6.33 -5.86 12.36
CA TYR A 11 -6.24 -7.14 11.67
C TYR A 11 -4.82 -7.71 11.73
N TRP A 12 -3.82 -6.88 12.02
CA TRP A 12 -2.42 -7.30 11.98
C TRP A 12 -2.06 -8.16 13.20
N PRO A 13 -1.28 -9.24 13.02
CA PRO A 13 -0.69 -10.01 14.13
C PRO A 13 0.07 -9.06 15.06
N VAL A 14 -0.11 -9.22 16.38
CA VAL A 14 0.39 -8.26 17.37
C VAL A 14 1.90 -8.10 17.28
N GLU A 15 2.59 -9.21 17.03
CA GLU A 15 4.05 -9.36 16.95
C GLU A 15 4.62 -8.74 15.67
N LEU A 16 3.79 -8.59 14.64
CA LEU A 16 4.17 -8.00 13.35
C LEU A 16 3.70 -6.56 13.20
N ARG A 17 2.94 -6.01 14.16
CA ARG A 17 2.45 -4.62 14.08
C ARG A 17 3.57 -3.60 13.81
N PRO A 18 4.74 -3.64 14.49
CA PRO A 18 5.83 -2.71 14.18
C PRO A 18 6.35 -2.82 12.74
N ALA A 19 6.45 -4.04 12.21
CA ALA A 19 6.88 -4.28 10.83
C ALA A 19 5.84 -3.77 9.82
N PHE A 20 4.56 -4.07 10.03
CA PHE A 20 3.50 -3.51 9.21
C PHE A 20 3.42 -1.99 9.32
N ASP A 21 3.59 -1.44 10.52
CA ASP A 21 3.63 0.00 10.72
C ASP A 21 4.76 0.63 9.88
N ALA A 22 5.99 0.09 9.94
CA ALA A 22 7.12 0.54 9.14
C ALA A 22 6.85 0.46 7.62
N LEU A 23 6.26 -0.64 7.14
CA LEU A 23 5.97 -0.84 5.73
C LEU A 23 4.89 0.14 5.20
N PHE A 24 3.82 0.35 5.95
CA PHE A 24 2.77 1.28 5.52
C PHE A 24 3.11 2.75 5.82
N ASP A 25 4.04 3.03 6.73
CA ASP A 25 4.64 4.37 6.89
C ASP A 25 5.51 4.74 5.68
N LEU A 26 6.19 3.75 5.09
CA LEU A 26 6.91 3.94 3.83
C LEU A 26 5.95 4.26 2.69
N GLU A 27 4.86 3.49 2.55
CA GLU A 27 3.80 3.79 1.56
C GLU A 27 3.28 5.21 1.72
N GLN A 28 2.95 5.61 2.95
CA GLN A 28 2.45 6.94 3.25
C GLN A 28 3.47 8.04 2.92
N ALA A 29 4.76 7.82 3.21
CA ALA A 29 5.80 8.80 2.91
C ALA A 29 5.93 9.08 1.41
N MET A 30 5.85 8.04 0.56
CA MET A 30 5.84 8.22 -0.89
C MET A 30 4.52 8.86 -1.37
N ALA A 31 3.39 8.49 -0.78
CA ALA A 31 2.10 9.12 -1.08
C ALA A 31 2.12 10.63 -0.79
N ASP A 32 2.72 11.02 0.34
CA ASP A 32 2.86 12.41 0.74
C ASP A 32 3.77 13.18 -0.23
N VAL A 33 4.85 12.57 -0.73
CA VAL A 33 5.70 13.17 -1.77
C VAL A 33 4.87 13.50 -3.01
N VAL A 34 4.05 12.56 -3.50
CA VAL A 34 3.22 12.81 -4.69
C VAL A 34 2.15 13.85 -4.40
N ALA A 35 1.45 13.76 -3.27
CA ALA A 35 0.36 14.67 -2.93
C ALA A 35 0.81 16.12 -2.70
N THR A 36 2.04 16.32 -2.22
CA THR A 36 2.58 17.67 -1.89
C THR A 36 3.40 18.29 -3.03
N SER A 37 3.72 17.52 -4.07
CA SER A 37 4.56 17.99 -5.17
C SER A 37 3.75 18.80 -6.19
N THR A 38 3.96 20.12 -6.23
CA THR A 38 3.38 20.99 -7.26
C THR A 38 4.21 21.04 -8.55
N GLN A 39 5.49 20.63 -8.47
CA GLN A 39 6.39 20.52 -9.61
C GLN A 39 6.78 19.04 -9.78
N PRO A 40 6.32 18.36 -10.86
CA PRO A 40 6.59 16.94 -11.08
C PRO A 40 8.07 16.55 -10.97
N ALA A 41 8.96 17.36 -11.55
CA ALA A 41 10.40 17.14 -11.50
C ALA A 41 10.97 17.11 -10.07
N LEU A 42 10.51 18.01 -9.19
CA LEU A 42 10.94 18.00 -7.79
C LEU A 42 10.38 16.79 -7.02
N GLY A 43 9.16 16.37 -7.34
CA GLY A 43 8.58 15.13 -6.84
C GLY A 43 9.41 13.91 -7.22
N ALA A 44 9.83 13.83 -8.48
CA ALA A 44 10.64 12.73 -9.00
C ALA A 44 12.01 12.65 -8.30
N ILE A 45 12.67 13.79 -8.05
CA ILE A 45 13.92 13.84 -7.28
C ILE A 45 13.72 13.32 -5.85
N ARG A 46 12.62 13.70 -5.18
CA ARG A 46 12.33 13.23 -3.82
C ARG A 46 12.03 11.73 -3.77
N LEU A 47 11.30 11.20 -4.74
CA LEU A 47 11.02 9.75 -4.83
C LEU A 47 12.30 8.97 -5.17
N ALA A 48 13.13 9.47 -6.09
CA ALA A 48 14.43 8.88 -6.38
C ALA A 48 15.32 8.82 -5.13
N TRP A 49 15.33 9.87 -4.31
CA TRP A 49 16.03 9.84 -3.01
C TRP A 49 15.51 8.72 -2.11
N TRP A 50 14.19 8.52 -2.01
CA TRP A 50 13.60 7.42 -1.23
C TRP A 50 14.06 6.06 -1.75
N ARG A 51 13.97 5.83 -3.07
CA ARG A 51 14.42 4.60 -3.73
C ARG A 51 15.88 4.30 -3.40
N GLU A 52 16.77 5.27 -3.60
CA GLU A 52 18.20 5.11 -3.32
C GLU A 52 18.50 4.93 -1.83
N ALA A 53 17.76 5.61 -0.96
CA ALA A 53 17.94 5.46 0.48
C ALA A 53 17.54 4.07 0.96
N LEU A 54 16.48 3.49 0.38
CA LEU A 54 16.08 2.10 0.61
C LEU A 54 17.14 1.13 0.08
N GLU A 55 17.59 1.28 -1.17
CA GLU A 55 18.65 0.44 -1.76
C GLU A 55 19.94 0.45 -0.91
N ARG A 56 20.32 1.61 -0.37
CA ARG A 56 21.49 1.74 0.50
C ARG A 56 21.37 0.95 1.81
N LEU A 57 20.16 0.65 2.29
CA LEU A 57 19.98 -0.14 3.52
C LEU A 57 20.54 -1.56 3.40
N ASP A 58 20.70 -2.09 2.19
CA ASP A 58 21.29 -3.42 1.98
C ASP A 58 22.80 -3.47 2.28
N THR A 59 23.48 -2.32 2.27
CA THR A 59 24.95 -2.24 2.38
C THR A 59 25.44 -1.22 3.40
N SER A 60 24.57 -0.36 3.91
CA SER A 60 24.92 0.75 4.79
C SER A 60 23.90 0.90 5.92
N PRO A 61 24.32 1.43 7.09
CA PRO A 61 23.40 1.77 8.17
C PRO A 61 22.30 2.75 7.73
N ALA A 62 21.13 2.65 8.34
CA ALA A 62 20.03 3.57 8.07
C ALA A 62 20.41 5.03 8.43
N PRO A 63 20.09 6.01 7.57
CA PRO A 63 20.29 7.43 7.89
C PRO A 63 19.35 7.88 9.03
N ALA A 64 19.52 9.12 9.51
CA ALA A 64 18.70 9.74 10.56
C ALA A 64 17.27 10.12 10.13
N GLU A 65 16.66 9.30 9.28
CA GLU A 65 15.27 9.39 8.84
C GLU A 65 14.47 8.31 9.58
N PRO A 66 13.52 8.67 10.48
CA PRO A 66 12.87 7.71 11.38
C PRO A 66 12.20 6.53 10.67
N ARG A 67 11.62 6.74 9.48
CA ARG A 67 11.01 5.65 8.71
C ARG A 67 12.04 4.66 8.18
N LEU A 68 13.20 5.14 7.72
CA LEU A 68 14.29 4.28 7.28
C LEU A 68 14.91 3.51 8.47
N GLN A 69 14.99 4.13 9.65
CA GLN A 69 15.40 3.46 10.88
C GLN A 69 14.41 2.36 11.28
N ALA A 70 13.10 2.63 11.21
CA ALA A 70 12.06 1.64 11.48
C ALA A 70 12.12 0.47 10.48
N ILE A 71 12.35 0.75 9.19
CA ILE A 71 12.56 -0.28 8.16
C ILE A 71 13.78 -1.14 8.49
N ALA A 72 14.91 -0.53 8.83
CA ALA A 72 16.12 -1.25 9.18
C ALA A 72 15.96 -2.11 10.45
N ALA A 73 15.21 -1.63 11.43
CA ALA A 73 14.94 -2.36 12.68
C ALA A 73 13.90 -3.47 12.51
N GLU A 74 12.85 -3.25 11.72
CA GLU A 74 11.68 -4.12 11.71
C GLU A 74 11.52 -4.96 10.44
N LEU A 75 12.00 -4.52 9.28
CA LEU A 75 11.80 -5.24 8.01
C LEU A 75 13.02 -6.06 7.61
N LEU A 76 14.22 -5.50 7.69
CA LEU A 76 15.44 -6.20 7.24
C LEU A 76 15.74 -7.48 8.03
N PRO A 77 15.62 -7.52 9.38
CA PRO A 77 15.84 -8.74 10.15
C PRO A 77 14.81 -9.84 9.84
N ARG A 78 13.70 -9.50 9.19
CA ARG A 78 12.65 -10.42 8.74
C ARG A 78 12.82 -10.86 7.28
N GLY A 79 13.98 -10.59 6.68
CA GLY A 79 14.36 -11.09 5.36
C GLY A 79 13.90 -10.23 4.18
N LEU A 80 13.36 -9.04 4.42
CA LEU A 80 13.16 -8.06 3.34
C LEU A 80 14.49 -7.36 3.02
N SER A 81 14.70 -7.04 1.74
CA SER A 81 15.83 -6.20 1.30
C SER A 81 15.38 -4.78 0.99
N GLY A 82 16.31 -3.84 1.13
CA GLY A 82 16.19 -2.47 0.67
C GLY A 82 15.81 -2.37 -0.80
N ALA A 83 16.48 -3.13 -1.67
CA ALA A 83 16.15 -3.19 -3.10
C ALA A 83 14.70 -3.66 -3.37
N ARG A 84 14.17 -4.59 -2.58
CA ARG A 84 12.78 -5.05 -2.74
C ARG A 84 11.78 -3.98 -2.31
N LEU A 85 12.06 -3.27 -1.23
CA LEU A 85 11.25 -2.14 -0.77
C LEU A 85 11.30 -0.96 -1.75
N ALA A 86 12.46 -0.71 -2.35
CA ALA A 86 12.68 0.33 -3.34
C ALA A 86 11.79 0.15 -4.59
N ALA A 87 11.45 -1.10 -4.96
CA ALA A 87 10.56 -1.37 -6.09
C ALA A 87 9.12 -0.83 -5.93
N ILE A 88 8.71 -0.48 -4.70
CA ILE A 88 7.41 0.15 -4.44
C ILE A 88 7.35 1.57 -5.04
N GLU A 89 8.48 2.27 -5.08
CA GLU A 89 8.58 3.67 -5.52
C GLU A 89 8.12 3.88 -6.97
N ASP A 90 8.36 2.90 -7.85
CA ASP A 90 7.99 2.99 -9.27
C ASP A 90 6.49 3.28 -9.47
N GLY A 91 5.64 2.71 -8.61
CA GLY A 91 4.20 2.95 -8.64
C GLY A 91 3.78 4.34 -8.17
N PHE A 92 4.61 5.03 -7.41
CA PHE A 92 4.40 6.42 -7.01
C PHE A 92 4.97 7.40 -8.03
N ALA A 93 6.15 7.12 -8.59
CA ALA A 93 6.73 7.91 -9.68
C ALA A 93 5.79 7.99 -10.88
N ALA A 94 5.09 6.89 -11.17
CA ALA A 94 4.06 6.80 -12.20
C ALA A 94 2.86 7.76 -12.03
N LEU A 95 2.75 8.50 -10.93
CA LEU A 95 1.66 9.45 -10.66
C LEU A 95 2.04 10.92 -10.91
N LEU A 96 3.30 11.25 -11.21
CA LEU A 96 3.78 12.65 -11.27
C LEU A 96 3.65 13.31 -12.66
N ASP A 97 3.74 12.55 -13.75
CA ASP A 97 3.98 13.09 -15.11
C ASP A 97 2.70 13.41 -15.92
N GLY A 98 1.65 13.90 -15.25
CA GLY A 98 0.43 14.43 -15.87
C GLY A 98 -0.59 13.38 -16.34
N GLU A 99 -0.14 12.33 -17.04
CA GLU A 99 -0.96 11.14 -17.31
C GLU A 99 -0.39 9.94 -16.53
N PRO A 100 -1.09 9.47 -15.48
CA PRO A 100 -0.58 8.36 -14.68
C PRO A 100 -0.43 7.05 -15.45
N ASP A 101 0.72 6.39 -15.31
CA ASP A 101 0.89 5.01 -15.81
C ASP A 101 0.26 4.02 -14.84
N ILE A 102 -0.99 3.63 -15.14
CA ILE A 102 -1.78 2.71 -14.31
C ILE A 102 -1.07 1.36 -14.14
N GLN A 103 -0.33 0.86 -15.13
CA GLN A 103 0.34 -0.43 -15.01
C GLN A 103 1.48 -0.38 -13.99
N ARG A 104 2.25 0.71 -13.97
CA ARG A 104 3.29 0.94 -12.95
C ARG A 104 2.68 1.15 -11.57
N VAL A 105 1.58 1.90 -11.45
CA VAL A 105 0.82 2.03 -10.18
C VAL A 105 0.39 0.66 -9.65
N MET A 106 -0.17 -0.18 -10.52
CA MET A 106 -0.57 -1.55 -10.16
C MET A 106 0.62 -2.41 -9.72
N LYS A 107 1.76 -2.32 -10.41
CA LYS A 107 2.99 -3.04 -10.04
C LYS A 107 3.52 -2.61 -8.68
N GLY A 108 3.55 -1.30 -8.38
CA GLY A 108 3.96 -0.80 -7.07
C GLY A 108 3.06 -1.29 -5.93
N GLY A 109 1.74 -1.33 -6.16
CA GLY A 109 0.78 -1.92 -5.22
C GLY A 109 1.00 -3.42 -4.98
N ALA A 110 1.27 -4.17 -6.06
CA ALA A 110 1.61 -5.58 -5.97
C ALA A 110 2.92 -5.80 -5.19
N ALA A 111 3.95 -4.98 -5.41
CA ALA A 111 5.22 -5.03 -4.71
C ALA A 111 5.06 -4.78 -3.19
N LEU A 112 4.26 -3.79 -2.81
CA LEU A 112 3.91 -3.51 -1.41
C LEU A 112 3.27 -4.73 -0.74
N PHE A 113 2.28 -5.34 -1.40
CA PHE A 113 1.60 -6.51 -0.86
C PHE A 113 2.49 -7.75 -0.82
N ALA A 114 3.39 -7.92 -1.77
CA ALA A 114 4.38 -8.99 -1.75
C ALA A 114 5.34 -8.85 -0.55
N CYS A 115 5.80 -7.64 -0.24
CA CYS A 115 6.59 -7.37 0.96
C CYS A 115 5.84 -7.75 2.23
N ALA A 116 4.56 -7.38 2.32
CA ALA A 116 3.73 -7.68 3.48
C ALA A 116 3.37 -9.17 3.59
N ALA A 117 3.27 -9.89 2.47
CA ALA A 117 3.04 -11.34 2.42
C ALA A 117 4.22 -12.12 3.00
N MET A 118 5.46 -11.67 2.73
CA MET A 118 6.67 -12.25 3.33
C MET A 118 6.65 -12.15 4.85
N LEU A 119 6.20 -11.01 5.40
CA LEU A 119 6.06 -10.85 6.87
C LEU A 119 5.09 -11.86 7.47
N LEU A 120 4.08 -12.27 6.70
CA LEU A 120 3.04 -13.22 7.11
C LEU A 120 3.39 -14.67 6.78
N ASP A 121 4.50 -14.92 6.09
CA ASP A 121 4.90 -16.24 5.56
C ASP A 121 3.76 -16.95 4.79
N VAL A 122 3.13 -16.22 3.89
CA VAL A 122 2.00 -16.71 3.09
C VAL A 122 2.16 -16.32 1.62
N ASP A 123 1.79 -17.23 0.74
CA ASP A 123 1.74 -16.99 -0.70
C ASP A 123 0.30 -17.20 -1.22
N ASP A 124 -0.11 -16.37 -2.16
CA ASP A 124 -1.42 -16.47 -2.83
C ASP A 124 -1.35 -15.79 -4.21
N PRO A 125 -1.71 -16.52 -5.28
CA PRO A 125 -1.56 -16.04 -6.66
C PRO A 125 -2.44 -14.83 -7.00
N LEU A 126 -3.45 -14.53 -6.18
CA LEU A 126 -4.35 -13.38 -6.35
C LEU A 126 -3.94 -12.17 -5.50
N LEU A 127 -2.92 -12.32 -4.65
CA LEU A 127 -2.45 -11.24 -3.79
C LEU A 127 -1.85 -10.04 -4.56
N PRO A 128 -1.10 -10.24 -5.67
CA PRO A 128 -0.64 -9.12 -6.50
C PRO A 128 -1.81 -8.25 -7.01
N GLN A 129 -2.92 -8.86 -7.41
CA GLN A 129 -4.12 -8.16 -7.87
C GLN A 129 -4.80 -7.42 -6.72
N ALA A 130 -4.76 -7.97 -5.50
CA ALA A 130 -5.26 -7.32 -4.28
C ALA A 130 -4.46 -6.04 -3.95
N GLY A 131 -3.14 -6.09 -4.08
CA GLY A 131 -2.25 -4.93 -3.90
C GLY A 131 -2.40 -3.90 -5.01
N ALA A 132 -2.52 -4.34 -6.26
CA ALA A 132 -2.80 -3.47 -7.40
C ALA A 132 -4.13 -2.69 -7.22
N ALA A 133 -5.18 -3.38 -6.74
CA ALA A 133 -6.46 -2.73 -6.45
C ALA A 133 -6.35 -1.68 -5.35
N HIS A 134 -5.57 -1.95 -4.29
CA HIS A 134 -5.25 -1.00 -3.22
C HIS A 134 -4.56 0.26 -3.76
N ALA A 135 -3.47 0.11 -4.52
CA ALA A 135 -2.73 1.24 -5.07
C ALA A 135 -3.58 2.12 -5.99
N VAL A 136 -4.39 1.51 -6.86
CA VAL A 136 -5.31 2.26 -7.74
C VAL A 136 -6.35 3.02 -6.92
N ALA A 137 -6.98 2.39 -5.93
CA ALA A 137 -7.98 3.07 -5.10
C ALA A 137 -7.36 4.21 -4.26
N ARG A 138 -6.14 4.04 -3.75
CA ARG A 138 -5.39 5.09 -3.06
C ARG A 138 -5.13 6.29 -3.99
N ALA A 139 -4.69 6.05 -5.22
CA ALA A 139 -4.46 7.11 -6.20
C ALA A 139 -5.77 7.85 -6.55
N MET A 140 -6.88 7.11 -6.71
CA MET A 140 -8.21 7.68 -6.96
C MET A 140 -8.69 8.55 -5.77
N ARG A 141 -8.56 8.03 -4.54
CA ARG A 141 -8.89 8.76 -3.31
C ARG A 141 -8.06 10.03 -3.13
N GLY A 142 -6.79 10.00 -3.54
CA GLY A 142 -5.90 11.16 -3.53
C GLY A 142 -6.15 12.16 -4.67
N GLY A 143 -7.13 11.92 -5.55
CA GLY A 143 -7.39 12.78 -6.71
C GLY A 143 -6.33 12.69 -7.82
N LEU A 144 -5.40 11.73 -7.71
CA LEU A 144 -4.30 11.54 -8.66
C LEU A 144 -4.72 10.68 -9.85
N LEU A 145 -5.88 10.02 -9.77
CA LEU A 145 -6.40 9.18 -10.84
C LEU A 145 -7.92 9.35 -10.95
N ALA A 146 -8.41 9.83 -12.08
CA ALA A 146 -9.83 10.09 -12.30
C ALA A 146 -10.63 8.84 -12.72
N SER A 147 -9.95 7.84 -13.29
CA SER A 147 -10.58 6.58 -13.70
C SER A 147 -9.51 5.52 -13.90
N ALA A 148 -9.89 4.25 -13.71
CA ALA A 148 -9.04 3.12 -14.04
C ALA A 148 -9.90 1.96 -14.53
N THR A 149 -9.83 1.66 -15.83
CA THR A 149 -10.38 0.43 -16.38
C THR A 149 -9.48 -0.73 -15.96
N VAL A 150 -9.75 -1.30 -14.79
CA VAL A 150 -9.07 -2.50 -14.31
C VAL A 150 -10.07 -3.63 -14.29
N HIS A 151 -9.70 -4.76 -14.88
CA HIS A 151 -10.53 -5.96 -14.82
C HIS A 151 -10.81 -6.32 -13.35
N ASN A 152 -12.06 -6.67 -13.04
CA ASN A 152 -12.43 -7.01 -11.67
C ASN A 152 -12.06 -8.47 -11.34
N TYR A 153 -10.76 -8.76 -11.36
CA TYR A 153 -10.20 -10.09 -11.06
C TYR A 153 -10.56 -10.60 -9.65
N LEU A 154 -11.00 -9.70 -8.77
CA LEU A 154 -11.28 -9.99 -7.37
C LEU A 154 -12.78 -10.17 -7.08
N LYS A 155 -13.63 -10.13 -8.10
CA LYS A 155 -15.06 -10.38 -7.95
C LYS A 155 -15.27 -11.79 -7.39
N CYS A 156 -16.04 -11.89 -6.29
CA CYS A 156 -16.31 -13.15 -5.59
C CYS A 156 -15.07 -13.88 -5.03
N VAL A 157 -13.90 -13.24 -4.99
CA VAL A 157 -12.70 -13.85 -4.40
C VAL A 157 -12.80 -13.82 -2.88
N ARG A 158 -12.51 -14.99 -2.28
CA ARG A 158 -12.40 -15.19 -0.84
C ARG A 158 -10.95 -15.53 -0.50
N PHE A 159 -10.29 -14.63 0.22
CA PHE A 159 -8.91 -14.86 0.66
C PHE A 159 -8.86 -15.70 1.94
N ALA A 160 -7.78 -16.47 2.08
CA ALA A 160 -7.50 -17.25 3.28
C ALA A 160 -7.36 -16.34 4.52
N LYS A 161 -7.65 -16.88 5.71
CA LYS A 161 -7.58 -16.12 6.97
C LYS A 161 -6.23 -15.40 7.21
N PRO A 162 -5.07 -16.01 6.91
CA PRO A 162 -3.77 -15.35 7.11
C PRO A 162 -3.57 -14.08 6.29
N LEU A 163 -4.31 -13.90 5.17
CA LEU A 163 -4.19 -12.76 4.26
C LEU A 163 -5.14 -11.60 4.59
N ARG A 164 -6.03 -11.77 5.57
CA ARG A 164 -6.96 -10.72 6.03
C ARG A 164 -6.28 -9.43 6.52
N PRO A 165 -5.07 -9.47 7.15
CA PRO A 165 -4.28 -8.27 7.44
C PRO A 165 -4.04 -7.36 6.23
N LEU A 166 -3.94 -7.95 5.03
CA LEU A 166 -3.68 -7.25 3.76
C LEU A 166 -4.96 -6.98 3.00
N THR A 167 -5.80 -8.00 2.85
CA THR A 167 -6.99 -7.96 2.01
C THR A 167 -8.11 -7.12 2.62
N ALA A 168 -7.98 -6.70 3.88
CA ALA A 168 -8.75 -5.61 4.48
C ALA A 168 -8.58 -4.27 3.73
N PHE A 169 -7.37 -3.91 3.31
CA PHE A 169 -7.14 -2.74 2.46
C PHE A 169 -7.82 -2.92 1.09
N THR A 170 -7.70 -4.11 0.50
CA THR A 170 -8.37 -4.44 -0.77
C THR A 170 -9.90 -4.34 -0.67
N ARG A 171 -10.48 -4.74 0.47
CA ARG A 171 -11.91 -4.58 0.73
C ARG A 171 -12.33 -3.12 0.68
N LEU A 172 -11.56 -2.24 1.32
CA LEU A 172 -11.78 -0.80 1.31
C LEU A 172 -11.56 -0.19 -0.08
N ALA A 173 -10.53 -0.65 -0.78
CA ALA A 173 -10.24 -0.25 -2.15
C ALA A 173 -11.40 -0.57 -3.12
N GLN A 174 -11.98 -1.76 -3.03
CA GLN A 174 -13.14 -2.15 -3.84
C GLN A 174 -14.37 -1.31 -3.51
N ARG A 175 -14.51 -0.88 -2.25
CA ARG A 175 -15.58 0.01 -1.83
C ARG A 175 -15.41 1.41 -2.41
N ASP A 176 -14.20 1.97 -2.37
CA ASP A 176 -13.88 3.27 -2.98
C ASP A 176 -14.14 3.27 -4.48
N ARG A 177 -13.69 2.22 -5.18
CA ARG A 177 -13.92 2.06 -6.63
C ARG A 177 -15.40 2.03 -7.00
N ARG A 178 -16.27 1.46 -6.17
CA ARG A 178 -17.73 1.42 -6.40
C ARG A 178 -18.42 2.75 -6.17
N GLN A 179 -17.87 3.59 -5.30
CA GLN A 179 -18.46 4.87 -4.90
C GLN A 179 -17.86 6.06 -5.64
N PHE A 180 -16.74 5.87 -6.34
CA PHE A 180 -16.07 6.91 -7.09
C PHE A 180 -17.02 7.60 -8.11
N PRO A 181 -16.98 8.94 -8.25
CA PRO A 181 -16.03 9.89 -7.64
C PRO A 181 -16.37 10.30 -6.19
N ALA A 182 -17.55 9.96 -5.68
CA ALA A 182 -18.02 10.35 -4.35
C ALA A 182 -17.56 9.36 -3.26
N VAL A 183 -16.24 9.19 -3.11
CA VAL A 183 -15.68 8.33 -2.07
C VAL A 183 -15.99 8.88 -0.67
N GLU A 184 -16.47 8.02 0.23
CA GLU A 184 -16.75 8.43 1.60
C GLU A 184 -15.44 8.75 2.37
N PRO A 185 -15.49 9.58 3.42
CA PRO A 185 -14.34 9.84 4.30
C PRO A 185 -13.76 8.56 4.90
N GLU A 186 -12.49 8.59 5.29
CA GLU A 186 -11.88 7.48 6.02
C GLU A 186 -12.51 7.30 7.41
N ALA A 187 -12.39 6.08 7.94
CA ALA A 187 -12.80 5.73 9.29
C ALA A 187 -14.30 5.95 9.61
N THR A 188 -15.18 5.93 8.59
CA THR A 188 -16.64 6.01 8.80
C THR A 188 -17.21 4.67 9.32
N PRO A 189 -18.38 4.68 9.97
CA PRO A 189 -19.06 3.45 10.39
C PRO A 189 -19.32 2.46 9.26
N GLY A 190 -19.60 2.96 8.04
CA GLY A 190 -19.79 2.12 6.85
C GLY A 190 -18.53 1.34 6.45
N ARG A 191 -17.35 1.95 6.61
CA ARG A 191 -16.06 1.31 6.35
C ARG A 191 -15.71 0.30 7.43
N ALA A 192 -15.95 0.63 8.70
CA ALA A 192 -15.80 -0.31 9.80
C ALA A 192 -16.70 -1.55 9.61
N ALA A 193 -17.96 -1.37 9.20
CA ALA A 193 -18.86 -2.48 8.88
C ALA A 193 -18.36 -3.33 7.69
N ALA A 194 -17.82 -2.70 6.65
CA ALA A 194 -17.22 -3.40 5.51
C ALA A 194 -16.01 -4.25 5.93
N LEU A 195 -15.16 -3.73 6.81
CA LEU A 195 -14.03 -4.45 7.39
C LEU A 195 -14.51 -5.61 8.28
N LEU A 196 -15.50 -5.42 9.15
CA LEU A 196 -16.05 -6.48 10.00
C LEU A 196 -16.65 -7.62 9.15
N SER A 197 -17.42 -7.28 8.11
CA SER A 197 -17.93 -8.26 7.15
C SER A 197 -16.80 -9.04 6.49
N HIS A 198 -15.75 -8.36 6.03
CA HIS A 198 -14.56 -9.02 5.47
C HIS A 198 -13.84 -9.91 6.50
N ARG A 199 -13.77 -9.50 7.77
CA ARG A 199 -13.20 -10.33 8.85
C ARG A 199 -13.96 -11.64 9.03
N LEU A 200 -15.27 -11.66 8.83
CA LEU A 200 -16.08 -12.86 8.96
C LEU A 200 -15.95 -13.74 7.70
N PHE A 201 -16.20 -13.15 6.54
CA PHE A 201 -16.41 -13.90 5.30
C PHE A 201 -15.15 -14.02 4.42
N GLY A 202 -14.18 -13.12 4.53
CA GLY A 202 -12.95 -13.09 3.72
C GLY A 202 -13.14 -12.59 2.29
N THR A 203 -14.31 -12.06 1.94
CA THR A 203 -14.62 -11.52 0.62
C THR A 203 -14.20 -10.06 0.50
N VAL A 204 -13.65 -9.67 -0.65
CA VAL A 204 -13.16 -8.29 -0.88
C VAL A 204 -14.08 -7.47 -1.79
N ALA A 205 -14.85 -8.12 -2.67
CA ALA A 205 -15.78 -7.50 -3.59
C ALA A 205 -17.21 -7.98 -3.31
#